data_AF-A0A7I7P8B8-F1
#
_entry.id   AF-A0A7I7P8B8-F1
#
_cell.length_a   1.000
_cell.length_b   1.000
_cell.length_c   1.000
_cell.angle_alpha   90.00
_cell.angle_beta   90.00
_cell.angle_gamma   90.00
#
_symmetry.space_group_name_H-M   'P 1'
#
loop_
_entity.id
_entity.type
_entity.pdbx_description
1 polymer ?
#
loop_
_entity_poly.entity_id
_entity_poly.type
_entity_poly.pdbx_seq_one_letter_code
_entity_poly.pdbx_strand_id
1 'polypeptide(L)'
;MMKHVAATIALLATPVAVMSACSKQASNPSPTTTSSTSGSAAQKLNSQLNTADGKHVADATIDFTSGYATVTVETVATGILTPGFHGLNIHAVGKCEANSAAPNGGQTADFASAGDRLQAPGHTGQPASGDLPPLLVRSNGAGKLVATSDGFTQDQLKGPEGSSIVLLQGSDMAGQNTADSDRRIACGVISPASAASTSVSTSTSTVITTTVSLVPPATVTQTPSSTSTTSSTSTTTSTVTTTPSTSTTTVPPGNMPGGGG
;
A
#
# COMPACT_ATOMS: atom_id res chain seq x y z
N MET A 1 -8.42 -9.38 50.82
CA MET A 1 -8.94 -10.51 51.63
C MET A 1 -10.43 -10.31 51.84
N MET A 2 -11.20 -11.41 51.86
CA MET A 2 -12.66 -11.52 52.02
C MET A 2 -13.47 -11.35 50.72
N LYS A 3 -14.38 -12.23 50.32
CA LYS A 3 -14.75 -13.61 50.71
C LYS A 3 -15.66 -14.10 49.57
N HIS A 4 -15.46 -15.32 49.09
CA HIS A 4 -16.33 -15.95 48.08
C HIS A 4 -17.75 -16.15 48.63
N VAL A 5 -18.75 -15.91 47.80
CA VAL A 5 -20.08 -16.49 47.95
C VAL A 5 -20.38 -17.27 46.67
N ALA A 6 -20.32 -18.59 46.80
CA ALA A 6 -20.85 -19.53 45.83
C ALA A 6 -22.35 -19.70 46.10
N ALA A 7 -23.17 -19.70 45.04
CA ALA A 7 -24.52 -20.24 45.08
C ALA A 7 -24.80 -20.95 43.75
N THR A 8 -24.80 -22.27 43.83
CA THR A 8 -25.16 -23.26 42.82
C THR A 8 -26.67 -23.46 42.75
N ILE A 9 -27.28 -23.31 41.56
CA ILE A 9 -28.63 -23.78 41.17
C ILE A 9 -28.58 -23.93 39.64
N ALA A 10 -29.09 -24.94 38.94
CA ALA A 10 -29.53 -26.32 39.16
C ALA A 10 -29.74 -26.87 37.73
N LEU A 11 -29.56 -28.19 37.59
CA LEU A 11 -29.71 -28.97 36.36
C LEU A 11 -31.16 -28.87 35.81
N LEU A 12 -31.33 -28.68 34.49
CA LEU A 12 -32.47 -29.22 33.74
C LEU A 12 -32.03 -29.59 32.32
N ALA A 13 -32.11 -30.90 32.06
CA ALA A 13 -31.90 -31.55 30.79
C ALA A 13 -33.16 -31.45 29.92
N THR A 14 -33.00 -31.26 28.61
CA THR A 14 -33.80 -31.95 27.58
C THR A 14 -33.04 -31.97 26.24
N PRO A 15 -32.88 -33.14 25.61
CA PRO A 15 -32.43 -33.25 24.23
C PRO A 15 -33.65 -33.23 23.30
N VAL A 16 -33.67 -32.33 22.31
CA VAL A 16 -34.63 -32.38 21.22
C VAL A 16 -33.86 -32.66 19.92
N ALA A 17 -33.88 -33.93 19.53
CA ALA A 17 -33.53 -34.38 18.20
C ALA A 17 -34.76 -34.20 17.29
N VAL A 18 -34.61 -33.48 16.17
CA VAL A 18 -35.62 -33.45 15.12
C VAL A 18 -34.97 -33.80 13.78
N MET A 19 -35.72 -34.61 13.04
CA MET A 19 -35.30 -35.49 11.98
C MET A 19 -34.83 -34.79 10.70
N SER A 20 -33.85 -35.42 10.08
CA SER A 20 -33.49 -35.21 8.67
C SER A 20 -34.55 -35.87 7.79
N ALA A 21 -35.33 -35.05 7.08
CA ALA A 21 -36.20 -35.50 5.99
C ALA A 21 -35.70 -34.86 4.68
N CYS A 22 -35.10 -35.69 3.83
CA CYS A 22 -34.62 -35.31 2.51
C CYS A 22 -35.77 -35.48 1.51
N SER A 23 -36.52 -34.41 1.26
CA SER A 23 -37.51 -34.38 0.18
C SER A 23 -36.81 -34.01 -1.13
N LYS A 24 -36.63 -34.98 -2.03
CA LYS A 24 -36.30 -34.69 -3.43
C LYS A 24 -37.52 -34.10 -4.12
N GLN A 25 -37.62 -32.78 -4.14
CA GLN A 25 -38.57 -32.07 -4.99
C GLN A 25 -37.81 -31.42 -6.14
N ALA A 26 -38.01 -31.97 -7.34
CA ALA A 26 -37.59 -31.36 -8.59
C ALA A 26 -38.42 -30.09 -8.80
N SER A 27 -37.82 -28.94 -8.51
CA SER A 27 -38.38 -27.62 -8.78
C SER A 27 -37.41 -26.90 -9.72
N ASN A 28 -37.89 -26.63 -10.93
CA ASN A 28 -37.20 -25.90 -11.99
C ASN A 28 -37.03 -24.42 -11.58
N PRO A 29 -35.82 -23.86 -11.44
CA PRO A 29 -35.67 -22.42 -11.20
C PRO A 29 -35.67 -21.66 -12.52
N SER A 30 -36.78 -20.96 -12.78
CA SER A 30 -36.80 -19.75 -13.62
C SER A 30 -35.81 -18.73 -13.06
N PRO A 31 -35.08 -17.95 -13.88
CA PRO A 31 -34.12 -16.98 -13.41
C PRO A 31 -34.85 -15.78 -12.80
N THR A 32 -35.18 -15.87 -11.51
CA THR A 32 -35.58 -14.71 -10.72
C THR A 32 -34.30 -13.97 -10.35
N THR A 33 -34.11 -12.80 -10.96
CA THR A 33 -33.10 -11.82 -10.60
C THR A 33 -33.19 -11.54 -9.10
N THR A 34 -32.39 -12.25 -8.32
CA THR A 34 -32.25 -12.01 -6.89
C THR A 34 -31.33 -10.81 -6.79
N SER A 35 -31.92 -9.65 -6.56
CA SER A 35 -31.22 -8.48 -6.05
C SER A 35 -30.37 -8.94 -4.88
N SER A 36 -29.06 -8.97 -5.07
CA SER A 36 -28.09 -9.21 -4.02
C SER A 36 -28.37 -8.20 -2.91
N THR A 37 -28.95 -8.67 -1.81
CA THR A 37 -28.84 -7.97 -0.54
C THR A 37 -27.36 -7.70 -0.35
N SER A 38 -26.98 -6.42 -0.33
CA SER A 38 -25.66 -5.95 0.04
C SER A 38 -25.34 -6.46 1.44
N GLY A 39 -24.80 -7.68 1.53
CA GLY A 39 -24.07 -8.13 2.69
C GLY A 39 -22.90 -7.16 2.84
N SER A 40 -22.76 -6.60 4.04
CA SER A 40 -21.64 -5.74 4.42
C SER A 40 -20.37 -6.29 3.79
N ALA A 41 -19.85 -5.58 2.78
CA ALA A 41 -18.65 -5.99 2.09
C ALA A 41 -17.54 -6.15 3.14
N ALA A 42 -16.78 -7.24 3.09
CA ALA A 42 -15.71 -7.51 4.03
C ALA A 42 -14.87 -6.23 4.22
N GLN A 43 -14.90 -5.67 5.43
CA GLN A 43 -14.28 -4.39 5.74
C GLN A 43 -12.81 -4.59 6.08
N LYS A 44 -12.08 -5.25 5.16
CA LYS A 44 -10.70 -5.67 5.36
C LYS A 44 -9.81 -5.03 4.32
N LEU A 45 -8.71 -4.43 4.77
CA LEU A 45 -7.65 -3.87 3.93
C LEU A 45 -6.36 -4.64 4.17
N ASN A 46 -5.55 -4.74 3.13
CA ASN A 46 -4.30 -5.47 3.13
C ASN A 46 -3.22 -4.55 2.59
N SER A 47 -2.01 -4.65 3.12
CA SER A 47 -0.86 -3.90 2.63
C SER A 47 0.42 -4.71 2.80
N GLN A 48 1.27 -4.66 1.79
CA GLN A 48 2.62 -5.24 1.84
C GLN A 48 3.61 -4.12 2.13
N LEU A 49 4.39 -4.26 3.20
CA LEU A 49 5.43 -3.31 3.56
C LEU A 49 6.73 -3.72 2.90
N ASN A 50 7.29 -2.80 2.10
CA ASN A 50 8.53 -3.01 1.38
C ASN A 50 9.55 -1.93 1.76
N THR A 51 10.82 -2.29 1.79
CA THR A 51 11.94 -1.34 1.95
C THR A 51 12.16 -0.53 0.65
N ALA A 52 13.00 0.51 0.72
CA ALA A 52 13.24 1.43 -0.40
C ALA A 52 13.85 0.74 -1.64
N ASP A 53 14.58 -0.35 -1.44
CA ASP A 53 15.11 -1.24 -2.48
C ASP A 53 14.09 -2.28 -2.98
N GLY A 54 12.86 -2.25 -2.46
CA GLY A 54 11.74 -3.10 -2.90
C GLY A 54 11.65 -4.46 -2.22
N LYS A 55 12.50 -4.74 -1.22
CA LYS A 55 12.44 -6.00 -0.47
C LYS A 55 11.20 -6.03 0.42
N HIS A 56 10.41 -7.09 0.31
CA HIS A 56 9.22 -7.31 1.11
C HIS A 56 9.59 -7.72 2.54
N VAL A 57 9.08 -7.01 3.56
CA VAL A 57 9.51 -7.17 4.96
C VAL A 57 8.40 -7.58 5.91
N ALA A 58 7.16 -7.16 5.65
CA ALA A 58 6.01 -7.48 6.50
C ALA A 58 4.69 -7.37 5.72
N ASP A 59 3.70 -8.12 6.18
CA ASP A 59 2.31 -7.99 5.77
C ASP A 59 1.52 -7.26 6.84
N ALA A 60 0.66 -6.34 6.42
CA ALA A 60 -0.32 -5.66 7.26
C ALA A 60 -1.74 -5.98 6.82
N THR A 61 -2.61 -6.14 7.80
CA THR A 61 -4.05 -6.34 7.63
C THR A 61 -4.79 -5.40 8.57
N ILE A 62 -5.83 -4.74 8.08
CA ILE A 62 -6.71 -3.87 8.87
C ILE A 62 -8.13 -4.37 8.69
N ASP A 63 -8.72 -4.91 9.76
CA ASP A 63 -10.10 -5.40 9.77
C ASP A 63 -10.96 -4.44 10.58
N PHE A 64 -11.98 -3.86 9.95
CA PHE A 64 -12.93 -2.99 10.62
C PHE A 64 -14.15 -3.81 11.03
N THR A 65 -14.26 -4.08 12.33
CA THR A 65 -15.38 -4.82 12.91
C THR A 65 -15.82 -4.11 14.19
N SER A 66 -17.13 -4.10 14.46
CA SER A 66 -17.69 -3.54 15.71
C SER A 66 -17.33 -2.07 15.99
N GLY A 67 -17.09 -1.27 14.95
CA GLY A 67 -16.85 0.17 15.07
C GLY A 67 -15.39 0.58 15.33
N TYR A 68 -14.43 -0.35 15.32
CA TYR A 68 -13.00 -0.06 15.43
C TYR A 68 -12.18 -0.90 14.45
N ALA A 69 -10.92 -0.53 14.24
CA ALA A 69 -9.96 -1.25 13.41
C ALA A 69 -9.16 -2.26 14.25
N THR A 70 -8.99 -3.47 13.75
CA THR A 70 -8.01 -4.45 14.22
C THR A 70 -6.85 -4.50 13.22
N VAL A 71 -5.70 -3.99 13.61
CA VAL A 71 -4.48 -3.95 12.80
C VAL A 71 -3.58 -5.12 13.18
N THR A 72 -3.25 -5.96 12.21
CA THR A 72 -2.25 -7.02 12.35
C THR A 72 -1.07 -6.72 11.44
N VAL A 73 0.15 -6.72 11.97
CA VAL A 73 1.39 -6.61 11.19
C VAL A 73 2.31 -7.77 11.54
N GLU A 74 2.82 -8.47 10.54
CA GLU A 74 3.67 -9.65 10.73
C GLU A 74 4.83 -9.66 9.73
N THR A 75 6.04 -9.90 10.23
CA THR A 75 7.23 -10.01 9.37
C THR A 75 7.17 -11.28 8.53
N VAL A 76 7.47 -11.20 7.24
CA VAL A 76 7.42 -12.36 6.33
C VAL A 76 8.64 -13.27 6.43
N ALA A 77 9.76 -12.75 6.93
CA ALA A 77 10.98 -13.50 7.11
C ALA A 77 11.81 -12.94 8.26
N THR A 78 12.67 -13.78 8.82
CA THR A 78 13.60 -13.45 9.90
C THR A 78 14.83 -12.70 9.37
N GLY A 79 15.35 -11.78 10.19
CA GLY A 79 16.64 -11.14 9.96
C GLY A 79 16.64 -10.03 8.91
N ILE A 80 15.45 -9.59 8.46
CA ILE A 80 15.33 -8.39 7.62
C ILE A 80 15.33 -7.12 8.46
N LEU A 81 14.57 -7.13 9.55
CA LEU A 81 14.52 -6.06 10.53
C LEU A 81 15.49 -6.33 11.67
N THR A 82 16.06 -5.28 12.23
CA THR A 82 16.89 -5.36 13.43
C THR A 82 16.04 -5.74 14.64
N PRO A 83 16.57 -6.48 15.63
CA PRO A 83 15.85 -6.69 16.88
C PRO A 83 15.57 -5.37 17.62
N GLY A 84 14.39 -5.24 18.20
CA GLY A 84 13.99 -4.02 18.92
C GLY A 84 12.55 -3.57 18.60
N PHE A 85 12.21 -2.37 19.05
CA PHE A 85 10.91 -1.77 18.79
C PHE A 85 10.96 -0.87 17.56
N HIS A 86 10.06 -1.11 16.63
CA HIS A 86 9.90 -0.34 15.42
C HIS A 86 8.59 0.45 15.48
N GLY A 87 8.66 1.77 15.35
CA GLY A 87 7.48 2.62 15.26
C GLY A 87 6.64 2.25 14.04
N LEU A 88 5.32 2.36 14.18
CA LEU A 88 4.37 2.00 13.15
C LEU A 88 3.28 3.07 13.09
N ASN A 89 3.09 3.68 11.93
CA ASN A 89 2.13 4.76 11.77
C ASN A 89 1.39 4.62 10.43
N ILE A 90 0.11 4.94 10.42
CA ILE A 90 -0.63 5.20 9.19
C ILE A 90 -0.39 6.65 8.76
N HIS A 91 -0.08 6.85 7.50
CA HIS A 91 0.21 8.13 6.87
C HIS A 91 -0.90 8.54 5.91
N ALA A 92 -1.05 9.87 5.74
CA ALA A 92 -2.19 10.49 5.07
C ALA A 92 -2.20 10.33 3.54
N VAL A 93 -1.10 9.87 2.93
CA VAL A 93 -1.01 9.68 1.48
C VAL A 93 -0.67 8.24 1.15
N GLY A 94 -1.41 7.67 0.21
CA GLY A 94 -1.24 6.32 -0.32
C GLY A 94 -0.07 6.17 -1.29
N LYS A 95 1.12 6.62 -0.88
CA LYS A 95 2.36 6.56 -1.67
C LYS A 95 3.53 6.03 -0.82
N CYS A 96 4.38 5.24 -1.45
CA CYS A 96 5.56 4.64 -0.85
C CYS A 96 6.77 4.76 -1.79
N GLU A 97 7.13 5.99 -2.18
CA GLU A 97 8.23 6.22 -3.10
C GLU A 97 9.57 6.37 -2.35
N ALA A 98 10.59 5.60 -2.77
CA ALA A 98 11.96 5.76 -2.29
C ALA A 98 12.54 7.14 -2.70
N ASN A 99 13.39 7.73 -1.86
CA ASN A 99 14.01 9.05 -2.08
C ASN A 99 13.04 10.10 -2.67
N SER A 100 11.87 10.25 -2.06
CA SER A 100 10.81 11.16 -2.51
C SER A 100 10.75 12.43 -1.66
N ALA A 101 10.10 13.47 -2.15
CA ALA A 101 9.77 14.66 -1.37
C ALA A 101 8.39 14.51 -0.71
N ALA A 102 8.20 15.14 0.45
CA ALA A 102 6.89 15.19 1.10
C ALA A 102 5.92 16.10 0.31
N PRO A 103 4.58 15.91 0.45
CA PRO A 103 3.58 16.72 -0.26
C PRO A 103 3.67 18.22 0.01
N ASN A 104 4.15 18.62 1.19
CA ASN A 104 4.38 20.01 1.59
C ASN A 104 5.80 20.53 1.27
N GLY A 105 6.59 19.75 0.52
CA GLY A 105 7.99 20.06 0.19
C GLY A 105 8.97 19.60 1.27
N GLY A 106 10.24 19.97 1.12
CA GLY A 106 11.32 19.61 2.04
C GLY A 106 12.41 18.75 1.40
N GLN A 107 13.33 18.26 2.24
CA GLN A 107 14.39 17.34 1.80
C GLN A 107 13.81 16.00 1.38
N THR A 108 14.45 15.36 0.40
CA THR A 108 14.05 14.01 0.00
C THR A 108 14.48 13.00 1.05
N ALA A 109 13.62 12.01 1.26
CA ALA A 109 13.90 10.87 2.11
C ALA A 109 13.09 9.66 1.62
N ASP A 110 13.45 8.47 2.07
CA ASP A 110 12.66 7.28 1.78
C ASP A 110 11.24 7.45 2.33
N PHE A 111 10.27 7.23 1.46
CA PHE A 111 8.84 7.28 1.76
C PHE A 111 8.32 8.63 2.26
N ALA A 112 9.03 9.75 2.01
CA ALA A 112 8.53 11.08 2.39
C ALA A 112 7.20 11.42 1.67
N SER A 113 7.00 10.89 0.46
CA SER A 113 5.75 10.99 -0.31
C SER A 113 4.50 10.47 0.41
N ALA A 114 4.64 9.61 1.43
CA ALA A 114 3.54 9.20 2.30
C ALA A 114 2.95 10.38 3.10
N GLY A 115 3.70 11.48 3.21
CA GLY A 115 3.30 12.69 3.91
C GLY A 115 3.33 12.54 5.43
N ASP A 116 2.49 13.33 6.10
CA ASP A 116 2.35 13.33 7.55
C ASP A 116 1.58 12.11 8.04
N ARG A 117 1.66 11.84 9.35
CA ARG A 117 0.84 10.82 10.00
C ARG A 117 -0.63 11.18 9.85
N LEU A 118 -1.48 10.18 9.63
CA LEU A 118 -2.91 10.38 9.42
C LEU A 118 -3.54 11.07 10.63
N GLN A 119 -4.29 12.12 10.36
CA GLN A 119 -5.16 12.80 11.32
C GLN A 119 -6.59 12.68 10.83
N ALA A 120 -7.47 12.10 11.66
CA ALA A 120 -8.89 12.03 11.34
C ALA A 120 -9.49 13.45 11.28
N PRO A 121 -10.57 13.67 10.51
CA PRO A 121 -11.20 14.98 10.42
C PRO A 121 -11.54 15.55 11.80
N GLY A 122 -11.07 16.78 12.06
CA GLY A 122 -11.26 17.45 13.35
C GLY A 122 -10.23 17.10 14.43
N HIS A 123 -9.28 16.20 14.16
CA HIS A 123 -8.17 15.87 15.06
C HIS A 123 -6.86 16.53 14.60
N THR A 124 -6.12 17.14 15.52
CA THR A 124 -4.81 17.76 15.25
C THR A 124 -3.80 17.51 16.38
N GLY A 125 -4.19 16.73 17.40
CA GLY A 125 -3.38 16.47 18.59
C GLY A 125 -2.35 15.35 18.41
N GLN A 126 -1.68 15.04 19.53
CA GLN A 126 -0.80 13.88 19.70
C GLN A 126 -1.37 12.96 20.80
N PRO A 127 -1.30 11.63 20.64
CA PRO A 127 -0.83 10.91 19.45
C PRO A 127 -1.72 11.18 18.23
N ALA A 128 -1.15 11.11 17.02
CA ALA A 128 -1.92 11.27 15.79
C ALA A 128 -2.92 10.12 15.65
N SER A 129 -4.02 10.34 14.92
CA SER A 129 -5.04 9.31 14.71
C SER A 129 -4.48 8.01 14.13
N GLY A 130 -3.49 8.11 13.25
CA GLY A 130 -2.81 6.98 12.61
C GLY A 130 -1.70 6.33 13.43
N ASP A 131 -1.41 6.79 14.65
CA ASP A 131 -0.36 6.19 15.47
C ASP A 131 -0.79 4.81 15.98
N LEU A 132 0.12 3.84 15.89
CA LEU A 132 -0.09 2.47 16.35
C LEU A 132 0.98 2.08 17.38
N PRO A 133 0.70 1.08 18.25
CA PRO A 133 1.74 0.51 19.09
C PRO A 133 2.92 0.00 18.25
N PRO A 134 4.16 0.05 18.77
CA PRO A 134 5.32 -0.37 18.01
C PRO A 134 5.34 -1.89 17.77
N LEU A 135 5.90 -2.29 16.63
CA LEU A 135 6.21 -3.68 16.32
C LEU A 135 7.47 -4.09 17.09
N LEU A 136 7.34 -5.07 18.00
CA LEU A 136 8.50 -5.71 18.64
C LEU A 136 9.06 -6.81 17.73
N VAL A 137 10.27 -6.59 17.23
CA VAL A 137 11.06 -7.59 16.50
C VAL A 137 11.96 -8.31 17.50
N ARG A 138 11.79 -9.65 17.58
CA ARG A 138 12.56 -10.51 18.49
C ARG A 138 14.02 -10.63 18.04
N SER A 139 14.87 -11.20 18.88
CA SER A 139 16.29 -11.46 18.57
C SER A 139 16.53 -12.30 17.32
N ASN A 140 15.59 -13.16 16.95
CA ASN A 140 15.66 -13.93 15.69
C ASN A 140 15.17 -13.14 14.46
N GLY A 141 14.81 -11.86 14.62
CA GLY A 141 14.35 -10.99 13.54
C GLY A 141 12.90 -11.21 13.10
N ALA A 142 12.09 -11.99 13.84
CA ALA A 142 10.65 -12.11 13.61
C ALA A 142 9.87 -11.16 14.52
N GLY A 143 8.84 -10.51 13.97
CA GLY A 143 7.94 -9.63 14.70
C GLY A 143 6.48 -9.87 14.34
N LYS A 144 5.58 -9.71 15.32
CA LYS A 144 4.14 -9.72 15.12
C LYS A 144 3.47 -8.74 16.07
N LEU A 145 2.59 -7.90 15.52
CA LEU A 145 1.75 -6.98 16.25
C LEU A 145 0.28 -7.30 15.93
N VAL A 146 -0.57 -7.30 16.95
CA VAL A 146 -2.02 -7.22 16.80
C VAL A 146 -2.48 -6.13 17.76
N ALA A 147 -3.11 -5.09 17.22
CA ALA A 147 -3.58 -3.94 17.98
C ALA A 147 -4.97 -3.52 17.49
N THR A 148 -5.72 -2.83 18.35
CA THR A 148 -6.98 -2.21 17.98
C THR A 148 -6.84 -0.69 18.01
N SER A 149 -7.53 0.01 17.11
CA SER A 149 -7.61 1.48 17.11
C SER A 149 -9.01 1.94 16.71
N ASP A 150 -9.52 2.95 17.40
CA ASP A 150 -10.72 3.71 17.07
C ASP A 150 -10.37 5.10 16.50
N GLY A 151 -9.09 5.37 16.24
CA GLY A 151 -8.60 6.66 15.76
C GLY A 151 -8.94 6.96 14.30
N PHE A 152 -9.28 5.95 13.50
CA PHE A 152 -9.60 6.12 12.08
C PHE A 152 -10.66 5.12 11.60
N THR A 153 -11.32 5.46 10.48
CA THR A 153 -12.31 4.59 9.81
C THR A 153 -11.81 4.12 8.45
N GLN A 154 -12.44 3.07 7.91
CA GLN A 154 -12.09 2.55 6.58
C GLN A 154 -12.21 3.62 5.49
N ASP A 155 -13.25 4.46 5.56
CA ASP A 155 -13.51 5.49 4.55
C ASP A 155 -12.45 6.59 4.59
N GLN A 156 -11.91 6.89 5.78
CA GLN A 156 -10.77 7.80 5.92
C GLN A 156 -9.51 7.22 5.29
N LEU A 157 -9.27 5.90 5.42
CA LEU A 157 -8.13 5.24 4.77
C LEU A 157 -8.25 5.16 3.25
N LYS A 158 -9.49 5.12 2.73
CA LYS A 158 -9.83 5.06 1.30
C LYS A 158 -10.18 6.42 0.69
N GLY A 159 -9.87 7.51 1.39
CA GLY A 159 -10.08 8.86 0.88
C GLY A 159 -9.35 9.12 -0.45
N PRO A 160 -9.56 10.28 -1.09
CA PRO A 160 -8.96 10.60 -2.39
C PRO A 160 -7.43 10.53 -2.38
N GLU A 161 -6.78 10.91 -1.28
CA GLU A 161 -5.32 10.81 -1.12
C GLU A 161 -4.84 9.40 -0.76
N GLY A 162 -5.78 8.48 -0.49
CA GLY A 162 -5.48 7.14 0.00
C GLY A 162 -4.84 7.17 1.39
N SER A 163 -4.10 6.12 1.71
CA SER A 163 -3.29 6.04 2.93
C SER A 163 -2.22 4.96 2.79
N SER A 164 -1.17 5.08 3.59
CA SER A 164 -0.08 4.10 3.67
C SER A 164 0.23 3.77 5.12
N ILE A 165 0.87 2.62 5.35
CA ILE A 165 1.45 2.25 6.64
C ILE A 165 2.96 2.31 6.52
N VAL A 166 3.60 2.96 7.48
CA VAL A 166 5.05 3.18 7.51
C VAL A 166 5.63 2.56 8.76
N LEU A 167 6.73 1.83 8.58
CA LEU A 167 7.54 1.24 9.62
C LEU A 167 8.83 2.05 9.79
N LEU A 168 9.17 2.37 11.03
CA LEU A 168 10.32 3.20 11.42
C LEU A 168 11.47 2.34 11.94
N GLN A 169 12.71 2.85 11.86
CA GLN A 169 13.91 2.15 12.33
C GLN A 169 13.91 1.93 13.85
N GLY A 170 13.44 2.93 14.60
CA GLY A 170 13.17 2.86 16.04
C GLY A 170 11.72 3.23 16.33
N SER A 171 11.36 3.30 17.61
CA SER A 171 10.05 3.83 18.03
C SER A 171 10.20 5.04 18.95
N ASP A 172 9.10 5.72 19.22
CA ASP A 172 8.99 6.90 20.10
C ASP A 172 8.98 6.55 21.60
N MET A 173 9.22 5.28 21.96
CA MET A 173 9.28 4.88 23.36
C MET A 173 10.52 5.43 24.05
N ALA A 174 10.35 5.79 25.32
CA ALA A 174 11.42 6.33 26.16
C ALA A 174 12.65 5.41 26.18
N GLY A 175 13.84 6.01 26.01
CA GLY A 175 15.12 5.30 26.02
C GLY A 175 15.61 4.83 24.64
N GLN A 176 14.89 5.13 23.56
CA GLN A 176 15.37 4.87 22.19
C GLN A 176 15.99 6.11 21.53
N ASN A 177 16.80 5.85 20.50
CA ASN A 177 17.45 6.89 19.71
C ASN A 177 16.41 7.64 18.86
N THR A 178 16.22 8.93 19.13
CA THR A 178 15.22 9.75 18.45
C THR A 178 15.47 9.87 16.94
N ALA A 179 16.73 9.80 16.50
CA ALA A 179 17.05 9.82 15.07
C ALA A 179 16.54 8.57 14.34
N ASP A 180 16.47 7.43 15.02
CA ASP A 180 15.93 6.19 14.46
C ASP A 180 14.39 6.20 14.46
N SER A 181 13.77 6.90 15.40
CA SER A 181 12.31 7.04 15.51
C SER A 181 11.68 7.81 14.35
N ASP A 182 12.44 8.62 13.62
CA ASP A 182 11.94 9.37 12.45
C ASP A 182 12.34 8.74 11.11
N ARG A 183 13.26 7.76 11.12
CA ARG A 183 13.76 7.12 9.91
C ARG A 183 12.76 6.05 9.41
N ARG A 184 12.11 6.32 8.29
CA ARG A 184 11.20 5.40 7.58
C ARG A 184 12.01 4.30 6.89
N ILE A 185 11.75 3.03 7.21
CA ILE A 185 12.52 1.89 6.69
C ILE A 185 11.71 0.94 5.80
N ALA A 186 10.39 0.91 5.96
CA ALA A 186 9.49 0.22 5.05
C ALA A 186 8.15 0.94 4.96
N CYS A 187 7.48 0.78 3.83
CA CYS A 187 6.18 1.39 3.58
C CYS A 187 5.30 0.43 2.78
N GLY A 188 4.02 0.43 3.10
CA GLY A 188 3.00 -0.28 2.34
C GLY A 188 1.82 0.64 2.05
N VAL A 189 1.35 0.65 0.80
CA VAL A 189 0.12 1.36 0.44
C VAL A 189 -1.08 0.58 0.94
N ILE A 190 -1.96 1.22 1.73
CA ILE A 190 -3.22 0.62 2.21
C ILE A 190 -4.32 0.87 1.16
N SER A 191 -4.41 2.12 0.70
CA SER A 191 -5.23 2.53 -0.43
C SER A 191 -4.41 3.51 -1.25
N PRO A 192 -4.30 3.35 -2.57
CA PRO A 192 -3.55 4.30 -3.39
C PRO A 192 -4.22 5.67 -3.33
N ALA A 193 -3.42 6.73 -3.46
CA ALA A 193 -3.96 8.03 -3.83
C ALA A 193 -4.67 7.86 -5.18
N SER A 194 -5.95 8.20 -5.23
CA SER A 194 -6.68 8.22 -6.48
C SER A 194 -5.98 9.25 -7.35
N ALA A 195 -5.34 8.81 -8.44
CA ALA A 195 -4.92 9.72 -9.47
C ALA A 195 -6.20 10.40 -9.96
N ALA A 196 -6.44 11.64 -9.52
CA ALA A 196 -7.25 12.54 -10.32
C ALA A 196 -6.55 12.58 -11.67
N SER A 197 -7.03 11.76 -12.60
CA SER A 197 -6.60 11.76 -13.98
C SER A 197 -7.01 13.12 -14.54
N THR A 198 -6.20 14.14 -14.31
CA THR A 198 -6.19 15.34 -15.14
C THR A 198 -5.49 15.00 -16.46
N SER A 199 -5.91 13.90 -17.10
CA SER A 199 -5.74 13.73 -18.53
C SER A 199 -6.92 14.42 -19.20
N VAL A 200 -6.86 15.76 -19.22
CA VAL A 200 -7.62 16.56 -20.17
C VAL A 200 -6.95 16.31 -21.52
N SER A 201 -7.33 15.22 -22.19
CA SER A 201 -7.06 15.06 -23.62
C SER A 201 -7.95 16.05 -24.37
N THR A 202 -7.43 17.25 -24.60
CA THR A 202 -8.02 18.20 -25.55
C THR A 202 -7.84 17.61 -26.96
N SER A 203 -8.78 16.78 -27.39
CA SER A 203 -8.92 16.41 -28.80
C SER A 203 -9.49 17.60 -29.55
N THR A 204 -8.61 18.48 -30.03
CA THR A 204 -8.98 19.57 -30.95
C THR A 204 -9.36 18.95 -32.31
N SER A 205 -10.65 18.70 -32.53
CA SER A 205 -11.18 18.45 -33.87
C SER A 205 -11.33 19.79 -34.60
N THR A 206 -10.41 20.08 -35.52
CA THR A 206 -10.49 21.23 -36.42
C THR A 206 -11.64 21.01 -37.41
N VAL A 207 -12.75 21.72 -37.24
CA VAL A 207 -13.84 21.79 -38.21
C VAL A 207 -13.49 22.86 -39.26
N ILE A 208 -13.15 22.42 -40.48
CA ILE A 208 -12.92 23.31 -41.62
C ILE A 208 -14.30 23.64 -42.22
N THR A 209 -14.82 24.83 -41.94
CA THR A 209 -16.02 25.37 -42.59
C THR A 209 -15.59 26.15 -43.84
N THR A 210 -15.77 25.57 -45.03
CA THR A 210 -15.48 26.22 -46.30
C THR A 210 -16.64 27.11 -46.73
N THR A 211 -16.49 28.42 -46.65
CA THR A 211 -17.40 29.39 -47.28
C THR A 211 -16.93 29.70 -48.70
N VAL A 212 -17.78 29.35 -49.67
CA VAL A 212 -17.53 29.63 -51.10
C VAL A 212 -17.91 31.08 -51.40
N SER A 213 -16.91 31.88 -51.78
CA SER A 213 -17.09 33.21 -52.36
C SER A 213 -16.94 33.10 -53.88
N LEU A 214 -17.99 33.50 -54.61
CA LEU A 214 -18.08 33.41 -56.07
C LEU A 214 -17.33 34.59 -56.72
N VAL A 215 -16.29 34.30 -57.50
CA VAL A 215 -15.60 35.24 -58.39
C VAL A 215 -15.42 34.59 -59.78
N PRO A 216 -15.69 35.33 -60.88
CA PRO A 216 -16.00 34.82 -62.23
C PRO A 216 -14.83 34.18 -63.01
N PRO A 217 -15.11 33.46 -64.12
CA PRO A 217 -14.13 32.64 -64.81
C PRO A 217 -13.24 33.49 -65.72
N ALA A 218 -11.92 33.36 -65.57
CA ALA A 218 -10.96 33.80 -66.57
C ALA A 218 -10.14 32.61 -67.08
N THR A 219 -10.02 32.59 -68.40
CA THR A 219 -9.57 31.53 -69.29
C THR A 219 -8.04 31.32 -69.27
N VAL A 220 -7.62 30.14 -69.73
CA VAL A 220 -6.35 29.75 -70.39
C VAL A 220 -5.07 29.55 -69.54
N THR A 221 -4.52 28.33 -69.61
CA THR A 221 -3.19 27.98 -70.22
C THR A 221 -2.32 27.04 -69.38
N GLN A 222 -2.13 25.83 -69.94
CA GLN A 222 -1.02 24.87 -69.91
C GLN A 222 0.29 25.13 -69.10
N THR A 223 0.67 24.11 -68.30
CA THR A 223 1.97 23.34 -68.30
C THR A 223 3.29 24.06 -67.88
N PRO A 224 4.37 23.38 -67.40
CA PRO A 224 4.60 22.27 -66.43
C PRO A 224 5.66 22.60 -65.32
N SER A 225 6.14 21.56 -64.61
CA SER A 225 7.44 21.43 -63.91
C SER A 225 7.54 22.00 -62.48
N SER A 226 8.24 21.43 -61.49
CA SER A 226 9.14 20.26 -61.39
C SER A 226 9.60 20.09 -59.91
N THR A 227 10.17 18.92 -59.56
CA THR A 227 11.27 18.74 -58.56
C THR A 227 10.86 18.77 -57.07
N SER A 228 11.32 17.94 -56.13
CA SER A 228 12.00 16.63 -56.09
C SER A 228 12.07 16.18 -54.61
N THR A 229 12.10 14.87 -54.44
CA THR A 229 12.47 14.02 -53.28
C THR A 229 13.61 14.48 -52.36
N THR A 230 13.48 14.16 -51.06
CA THR A 230 14.51 13.59 -50.14
C THR A 230 13.88 13.50 -48.72
N SER A 231 14.19 12.62 -47.78
CA SER A 231 14.76 11.26 -47.70
C SER A 231 14.61 10.85 -46.24
N SER A 232 14.20 9.60 -45.99
CA SER A 232 14.12 8.97 -44.67
C SER A 232 15.33 8.08 -44.45
N THR A 233 16.06 8.25 -43.34
CA THR A 233 17.16 7.38 -42.94
C THR A 233 16.88 6.77 -41.57
N SER A 234 16.82 5.44 -41.55
CA SER A 234 16.79 4.54 -40.40
C SER A 234 18.20 3.99 -40.13
N THR A 235 18.62 3.88 -38.86
CA THR A 235 19.86 3.15 -38.51
C THR A 235 19.72 2.33 -37.23
N THR A 236 19.77 1.02 -37.49
CA THR A 236 20.29 -0.19 -36.82
C THR A 236 20.84 -0.21 -35.38
N THR A 237 20.42 -1.29 -34.71
CA THR A 237 20.84 -1.96 -33.47
C THR A 237 22.31 -2.40 -33.43
N SER A 238 22.90 -2.46 -32.22
CA SER A 238 24.04 -3.32 -31.89
C SER A 238 23.92 -3.83 -30.45
N THR A 239 24.03 -5.15 -30.28
CA THR A 239 23.99 -5.88 -29.01
C THR A 239 25.42 -6.27 -28.63
N VAL A 240 25.84 -5.98 -27.40
CA VAL A 240 27.15 -6.39 -26.85
C VAL A 240 26.92 -7.41 -25.73
N THR A 241 27.45 -8.61 -25.93
CA THR A 241 27.47 -9.71 -24.96
C THR A 241 28.75 -9.61 -24.12
N THR A 242 28.64 -9.49 -22.81
CA THR A 242 29.77 -9.53 -21.87
C THR A 242 29.73 -10.79 -21.02
N THR A 243 30.85 -11.50 -21.00
CA THR A 243 31.10 -12.74 -20.24
C THR A 243 31.56 -12.38 -18.81
N PRO A 244 31.10 -13.08 -17.75
CA PRO A 244 31.59 -12.84 -16.40
C PRO A 244 32.86 -13.64 -16.10
N SER A 245 33.87 -12.97 -15.56
CA SER A 245 35.10 -13.58 -15.03
C SER A 245 34.92 -13.93 -13.55
N THR A 246 35.25 -15.16 -13.17
CA THR A 246 35.23 -15.67 -11.79
C THR A 246 36.53 -15.30 -11.07
N SER A 247 36.44 -14.58 -9.95
CA SER A 247 37.58 -14.31 -9.06
C SER A 247 37.42 -15.07 -7.76
N THR A 248 38.41 -15.89 -7.43
CA THR A 248 38.53 -16.67 -6.19
C THR A 248 39.23 -15.81 -5.14
N THR A 249 38.55 -15.52 -4.03
CA THR A 249 39.13 -14.84 -2.85
C THR A 249 39.55 -15.86 -1.81
N THR A 250 40.85 -15.96 -1.53
CA THR A 250 41.41 -16.78 -0.44
C THR A 250 41.35 -15.99 0.87
N VAL A 251 40.67 -16.54 1.88
CA VAL A 251 40.56 -15.96 3.24
C VAL A 251 41.71 -16.48 4.11
N PRO A 252 42.53 -15.61 4.73
CA PRO A 252 43.51 -16.03 5.74
C PRO A 252 42.83 -16.35 7.09
N PRO A 253 43.35 -17.30 7.89
CA PRO A 253 42.78 -17.64 9.19
C PRO A 253 42.90 -16.49 10.20
N GLY A 254 41.80 -16.20 10.89
CA GLY A 254 41.69 -15.13 11.88
C GLY A 254 42.41 -15.45 13.20
N ASN A 255 43.05 -14.43 13.78
CA ASN A 255 43.56 -14.46 15.15
C ASN A 255 42.40 -14.44 16.15
N MET A 256 42.43 -15.38 17.11
CA MET A 256 41.64 -15.34 18.34
C MET A 256 42.16 -14.21 19.26
N PRO A 257 41.31 -13.36 19.85
CA PRO A 257 41.71 -12.54 20.97
C PRO A 257 41.81 -13.42 22.23
N GLY A 258 43.01 -13.45 22.81
CA GLY A 258 43.29 -14.10 24.08
C GLY A 258 42.48 -13.50 25.23
N GLY A 259 41.99 -14.38 26.09
CA GLY A 259 41.44 -14.01 27.39
C GLY A 259 42.54 -13.58 28.36
N GLY A 260 42.18 -12.61 29.18
CA GLY A 260 42.85 -12.13 30.39
C GLY A 260 41.98 -10.97 30.87
N GLY A 261 41.52 -10.87 32.10
CA GLY A 261 42.07 -11.32 33.39
C GLY A 261 41.78 -10.18 34.34
#